data_AF-A0A7V9TE55-F1
#
_entry.id   AF-A0A7V9TE55-F1
#
_cell.length_a   1.000
_cell.length_b   1.000
_cell.length_c   1.000
_cell.angle_alpha   90.00
_cell.angle_beta   90.00
_cell.angle_gamma   90.00
#
_symmetry.space_group_name_H-M   'P 1'
#
loop_
_entity.id
_entity.type
_entity.pdbx_description
1 polymer ?
#
loop_
_entity_poly.entity_id
_entity_poly.type
_entity_poly.pdbx_seq_one_letter_code
_entity_poly.pdbx_strand_id
1 'polypeptide(L)'
;MEATLFWSLLEDACEMGKFIVAVPNSAASANIVGKMELGHDGDEKVLQKRNRPNCHVHFKPEMIAEFAFVYLDVGHGSEPCLELRSTEGQPIVRLYYKGRRAAGRYDRFMRKNATHEAFISGSWAHEREPQTIEETHVDEIFVSAAPVNDEDEARVS
;
A
#
# COMPACT_ATOMS: atom_id res chain seq x y z
N MET A 1 -4.81 15.21 -13.86
CA MET A 1 -5.42 14.22 -14.77
C MET A 1 -6.93 14.48 -14.81
N GLU A 2 -7.65 14.06 -15.86
CA GLU A 2 -9.13 14.15 -15.86
C GLU A 2 -9.72 13.18 -14.81
N ALA A 3 -10.77 13.61 -14.09
CA ALA A 3 -11.25 12.90 -12.91
C ALA A 3 -11.77 11.50 -13.25
N THR A 4 -12.48 11.34 -14.37
CA THR A 4 -13.02 10.05 -14.80
C THR A 4 -11.91 9.03 -15.02
N LEU A 5 -10.87 9.44 -15.75
CA LEU A 5 -9.69 8.61 -15.99
C LEU A 5 -8.96 8.26 -14.69
N PHE A 6 -8.75 9.23 -13.81
CA PHE A 6 -8.10 9.00 -12.50
C PHE A 6 -8.83 7.91 -11.70
N TRP A 7 -10.15 8.03 -11.57
CA TRP A 7 -10.92 7.07 -10.81
C TRP A 7 -10.92 5.69 -11.47
N SER A 8 -10.97 5.61 -12.80
CA SER A 8 -10.87 4.34 -13.54
C SER A 8 -9.53 3.65 -13.28
N LEU A 9 -8.40 4.39 -13.39
CA LEU A 9 -7.07 3.84 -13.12
C LEU A 9 -6.92 3.40 -11.65
N LEU A 10 -7.49 4.17 -10.72
CA LEU A 10 -7.44 3.82 -9.30
C LEU A 10 -8.30 2.58 -8.98
N GLU A 11 -9.42 2.40 -9.66
CA GLU A 11 -10.24 1.18 -9.55
C GLU A 11 -9.44 -0.06 -9.97
N ASP A 12 -8.77 0.03 -11.12
CA ASP A 12 -7.92 -1.03 -11.64
C ASP A 12 -6.73 -1.32 -10.71
N ALA A 13 -6.18 -0.28 -10.10
CA ALA A 13 -5.14 -0.43 -9.07
C ALA A 13 -5.68 -1.16 -7.82
N CYS A 14 -6.95 -0.99 -7.47
CA CYS A 14 -7.59 -1.74 -6.39
C CYS A 14 -7.74 -3.23 -6.72
N GLU A 15 -7.99 -3.57 -7.99
CA GLU A 15 -8.10 -4.96 -8.45
C GLU A 15 -6.76 -5.73 -8.34
N MET A 16 -5.63 -5.02 -8.37
CA MET A 16 -4.29 -5.63 -8.21
C MET A 16 -4.09 -6.28 -6.82
N GLY A 17 -4.90 -5.94 -5.80
CA GLY A 17 -4.96 -6.74 -4.56
C GLY A 17 -4.94 -5.91 -3.28
N LYS A 18 -4.35 -6.48 -2.22
CA LYS A 18 -4.23 -5.82 -0.91
C LYS A 18 -2.99 -4.93 -0.89
N PHE A 19 -3.11 -3.73 -0.34
CA PHE A 19 -2.01 -2.80 -0.19
C PHE A 19 -2.10 -1.98 1.10
N ILE A 20 -1.00 -1.29 1.41
CA ILE A 20 -0.92 -0.26 2.44
C ILE A 20 -0.97 1.08 1.71
N VAL A 21 -1.91 1.94 2.09
CA VAL A 21 -1.93 3.34 1.67
C VAL A 21 -1.11 4.16 2.65
N ALA A 22 -0.15 4.92 2.15
CA ALA A 22 0.64 5.88 2.93
C ALA A 22 0.62 7.25 2.25
N VAL A 23 0.47 8.30 3.06
CA VAL A 23 0.50 9.71 2.61
C VAL A 23 1.80 10.35 3.11
N PRO A 24 2.81 10.56 2.25
CA PRO A 24 4.17 10.95 2.69
C PRO A 24 4.25 12.26 3.49
N ASN A 25 3.35 13.21 3.21
CA ASN A 25 3.39 14.57 3.78
C ASN A 25 2.34 14.81 4.88
N SER A 26 1.73 13.76 5.42
CA SER A 26 0.77 13.90 6.51
C SER A 26 1.48 13.91 7.87
N ALA A 27 1.21 14.93 8.69
CA ALA A 27 1.74 15.05 10.06
C ALA A 27 1.38 13.85 10.96
N ALA A 28 0.29 13.14 10.62
CA ALA A 28 0.01 11.81 11.11
C ALA A 28 0.29 10.82 9.98
N SER A 29 1.26 9.92 10.13
CA SER A 29 1.48 8.82 9.18
C SER A 29 0.29 7.84 9.23
N ALA A 30 -0.81 8.20 8.57
CA ALA A 30 -2.01 7.39 8.49
C ALA A 30 -1.77 6.28 7.48
N ASN A 31 -1.35 5.11 7.96
CA ASN A 31 -1.21 3.92 7.16
C ASN A 31 -2.53 3.14 7.16
N ILE A 32 -3.26 3.14 6.04
CA ILE A 32 -4.46 2.31 5.90
C ILE A 32 -4.05 0.99 5.25
N VAL A 33 -4.17 -0.11 6.00
CA VAL A 33 -3.80 -1.45 5.53
C VAL A 33 -5.05 -2.25 5.18
N GLY A 34 -5.14 -2.78 3.97
CA GLY A 34 -6.20 -3.73 3.63
C GLY A 34 -6.42 -3.94 2.14
N LYS A 35 -7.54 -4.60 1.84
CA LYS A 35 -8.12 -4.54 0.50
C LYS A 35 -8.89 -3.24 0.40
N MET A 36 -8.59 -2.44 -0.60
CA MET A 36 -9.29 -1.18 -0.85
C MET A 36 -10.29 -1.34 -2.00
N GLU A 37 -11.24 -0.42 -2.06
CA GLU A 37 -12.22 -0.29 -3.13
C GLU A 37 -12.60 1.19 -3.27
N LEU A 38 -13.18 1.55 -4.41
CA LEU A 38 -13.80 2.87 -4.55
C LEU A 38 -15.14 2.87 -3.83
N GLY A 39 -15.41 3.95 -3.12
CA GLY A 39 -16.67 4.17 -2.41
C GLY A 39 -17.06 5.63 -2.47
N HIS A 40 -18.02 5.99 -1.63
CA HIS A 40 -18.52 7.34 -1.52
C HIS A 40 -18.58 7.77 -0.05
N ASP A 41 -18.14 8.98 0.23
CA ASP A 41 -18.35 9.69 1.48
C ASP A 41 -19.26 10.91 1.19
N GLY A 42 -20.55 10.75 1.45
CA GLY A 42 -21.57 11.66 0.90
C GLY A 42 -21.56 11.65 -0.63
N ASP A 43 -21.37 12.81 -1.23
CA ASP A 43 -21.30 12.98 -2.69
C ASP A 43 -19.87 12.81 -3.24
N GLU A 44 -18.87 12.73 -2.37
CA GLU A 44 -17.46 12.64 -2.76
C GLU A 44 -17.05 11.20 -3.00
N LYS A 45 -16.37 10.95 -4.12
CA LYS A 45 -15.79 9.64 -4.43
C LYS A 45 -14.48 9.48 -3.66
N VAL A 46 -14.31 8.33 -2.99
CA VAL A 46 -13.16 8.08 -2.10
C VAL A 46 -12.55 6.71 -2.34
N LEU A 47 -11.30 6.55 -1.90
CA LEU A 47 -10.68 5.23 -1.75
C LEU A 47 -10.92 4.75 -0.33
N GLN A 48 -11.70 3.68 -0.15
CA GLN A 48 -12.05 3.18 1.18
C GLN A 48 -11.53 1.77 1.42
N LYS A 49 -11.33 1.42 2.69
CA LYS A 49 -11.05 0.05 3.08
C LYS A 49 -12.33 -0.78 2.94
N ARG A 50 -12.23 -1.90 2.22
CA ARG A 50 -13.36 -2.81 2.01
C ARG A 50 -13.97 -3.24 3.35
N ASN A 51 -15.30 -3.20 3.43
CA ASN A 51 -16.09 -3.47 4.64
C ASN A 51 -15.85 -2.49 5.82
N ARG A 52 -15.19 -1.34 5.59
CA ARG A 52 -14.98 -0.28 6.58
C ARG A 52 -15.05 1.12 5.92
N PRO A 53 -16.25 1.60 5.55
CA PRO A 53 -16.43 2.86 4.82
C PRO A 53 -15.92 4.10 5.56
N ASN A 54 -15.88 4.07 6.91
CA ASN A 54 -15.33 5.17 7.73
C ASN A 54 -13.78 5.24 7.71
N CYS A 55 -13.12 4.37 6.95
CA CYS A 55 -11.66 4.33 6.81
C CYS A 55 -11.33 4.54 5.33
N HIS A 56 -11.21 5.82 4.95
CA HIS A 56 -11.08 6.23 3.56
C HIS A 56 -10.05 7.35 3.37
N VAL A 57 -9.69 7.57 2.11
CA VAL A 57 -8.79 8.63 1.65
C VAL A 57 -9.51 9.44 0.58
N HIS A 58 -9.51 10.74 0.79
CA HIS A 58 -10.00 11.74 -0.16
C HIS A 58 -8.90 12.10 -1.16
N PHE A 59 -9.26 12.25 -2.43
CA PHE A 59 -8.34 12.61 -3.50
C PHE A 59 -8.82 13.86 -4.23
N LYS A 60 -7.85 14.64 -4.69
CA LYS A 60 -8.02 15.72 -5.68
C LYS A 60 -7.42 15.24 -7.00
N PRO A 61 -8.20 14.65 -7.92
CA PRO A 61 -7.68 14.08 -9.18
C PRO A 61 -6.83 15.04 -10.01
N GLU A 62 -7.13 16.34 -9.93
CA GLU A 62 -6.41 17.41 -10.60
C GLU A 62 -4.97 17.55 -10.12
N MET A 63 -4.66 17.12 -8.89
CA MET A 63 -3.29 17.12 -8.35
C MET A 63 -2.46 15.93 -8.81
N ILE A 64 -3.10 14.87 -9.31
CA ILE A 64 -2.42 13.65 -9.76
C ILE A 64 -2.11 13.76 -11.25
N ALA A 65 -0.85 13.58 -11.61
CA ALA A 65 -0.37 13.58 -12.98
C ALA A 65 -0.08 12.16 -13.50
N GLU A 66 0.38 11.27 -12.62
CA GLU A 66 1.01 10.01 -13.02
C GLU A 66 0.77 8.88 -12.01
N PHE A 67 0.64 7.66 -12.54
CA PHE A 67 0.68 6.38 -11.84
C PHE A 67 2.05 5.73 -12.08
N ALA A 68 2.98 5.89 -11.13
CA ALA A 68 4.35 5.44 -11.26
C ALA A 68 4.59 4.12 -10.51
N PHE A 69 4.94 3.07 -11.24
CA PHE A 69 5.27 1.75 -10.71
C PHE A 69 6.76 1.67 -10.38
N VAL A 70 7.09 1.65 -9.09
CA VAL A 70 8.46 1.65 -8.59
C VAL A 70 8.67 0.56 -7.54
N TYR A 71 9.93 0.28 -7.22
CA TYR A 71 10.32 -0.46 -6.02
C TYR A 71 10.89 0.52 -5.02
N LEU A 72 10.43 0.46 -3.76
CA LEU A 72 10.94 1.29 -2.67
C LEU A 72 11.55 0.39 -1.59
N ASP A 73 12.75 0.74 -1.13
CA ASP A 73 13.35 0.09 0.04
C ASP A 73 12.67 0.60 1.32
N VAL A 74 12.13 -0.33 2.11
CA VAL A 74 11.43 -0.04 3.38
C VAL A 74 12.21 -0.54 4.59
N GLY A 75 13.53 -0.76 4.45
CA GLY A 75 14.45 -1.15 5.52
C GLY A 75 14.55 -2.66 5.75
N HIS A 76 13.65 -3.45 5.16
CA HIS A 76 13.68 -4.92 5.16
C HIS A 76 13.64 -5.51 3.76
N GLY A 77 13.94 -4.71 2.74
CA GLY A 77 13.89 -5.09 1.34
C GLY A 77 13.10 -4.12 0.47
N SER A 78 13.19 -4.33 -0.84
CA SER A 78 12.44 -3.55 -1.84
C SER A 78 11.02 -4.10 -2.01
N GLU A 79 10.04 -3.24 -1.82
CA GLU A 79 8.62 -3.56 -1.97
C GLU A 79 8.04 -2.88 -3.23
N PRO A 80 7.15 -3.57 -3.98
CA PRO A 80 6.47 -2.97 -5.12
C PRO A 80 5.50 -1.89 -4.64
N CYS A 81 5.71 -0.68 -5.14
CA CYS A 81 4.98 0.52 -4.75
C CYS A 81 4.43 1.22 -6.00
N LEU A 82 3.15 1.58 -5.95
CA LEU A 82 2.54 2.47 -6.92
C LEU A 82 2.48 3.85 -6.29
N GLU A 83 3.20 4.79 -6.86
CA GLU A 83 3.16 6.20 -6.45
C GLU A 83 2.16 6.94 -7.33
N LEU A 84 1.24 7.67 -6.68
CA LEU A 84 0.40 8.68 -7.33
C LEU A 84 1.16 10.00 -7.22
N ARG A 85 1.68 10.49 -8.33
CA ARG A 85 2.61 11.62 -8.36
C ARG A 85 1.96 12.90 -8.85
N SER A 86 2.48 14.03 -8.36
CA SER A 86 2.14 15.36 -8.87
C SER A 86 2.79 15.64 -10.22
N THR A 87 2.43 16.76 -10.85
CA THR A 87 3.09 17.27 -12.06
C THR A 87 4.58 17.58 -11.86
N GLU A 88 5.00 17.81 -10.61
CA GLU A 88 6.40 18.03 -10.23
C GLU A 88 7.14 16.70 -9.95
N GLY A 89 6.48 15.56 -10.16
CA GLY A 89 7.04 14.22 -9.92
C GLY A 89 7.07 13.82 -8.44
N GLN A 90 6.50 14.62 -7.54
CA GLN A 90 6.49 14.32 -6.10
C GLN A 90 5.40 13.32 -5.74
N PRO A 91 5.66 12.32 -4.88
CA PRO A 91 4.66 11.35 -4.47
C PRO A 91 3.63 11.97 -3.52
N ILE A 92 2.37 12.02 -3.95
CA ILE A 92 1.23 12.48 -3.14
C ILE A 92 0.70 11.33 -2.29
N VAL A 93 0.57 10.13 -2.88
CA VAL A 93 0.14 8.91 -2.19
C VAL A 93 0.99 7.74 -2.66
N ARG A 94 1.29 6.82 -1.74
CA ARG A 94 1.98 5.56 -1.99
C ARG A 94 1.09 4.38 -1.67
N LEU A 95 0.98 3.45 -2.62
CA LEU A 95 0.25 2.19 -2.46
C LEU A 95 1.25 1.04 -2.49
N TYR A 96 1.56 0.47 -1.31
CA TYR A 96 2.51 -0.63 -1.19
C TYR A 96 1.79 -1.97 -1.31
N TYR A 97 2.07 -2.72 -2.37
CA TYR A 97 1.42 -4.00 -2.64
C TYR A 97 2.17 -5.12 -1.94
N LYS A 98 1.46 -5.89 -1.10
CA LYS A 98 2.07 -7.07 -0.47
C LYS A 98 2.00 -8.29 -1.37
N GLY A 99 2.97 -9.19 -1.20
CA GLY A 99 2.96 -10.55 -1.75
C GLY A 99 3.68 -10.72 -3.09
N ARG A 100 3.86 -11.99 -3.49
CA ARG A 100 4.51 -12.40 -4.75
C ARG A 100 3.68 -11.98 -5.98
N ARG A 101 4.27 -11.98 -7.18
CA ARG A 101 3.59 -11.69 -8.47
C ARG A 101 3.17 -10.23 -8.66
N ALA A 102 3.96 -9.27 -8.19
CA ALA A 102 3.86 -7.89 -8.62
C ALA A 102 3.96 -7.77 -10.15
N ALA A 103 4.90 -8.48 -10.79
CA ALA A 103 5.06 -8.45 -12.24
C ALA A 103 3.78 -8.84 -12.98
N GLY A 104 3.18 -9.98 -12.63
CA GLY A 104 1.94 -10.44 -13.28
C GLY A 104 0.71 -9.56 -12.98
N ARG A 105 0.70 -8.83 -11.85
CA ARG A 105 -0.33 -7.84 -11.53
C ARG A 105 -0.17 -6.58 -12.39
N TYR A 106 1.05 -6.10 -12.51
CA TYR A 106 1.42 -5.00 -13.40
C TYR A 106 1.07 -5.32 -14.86
N ASP A 107 1.43 -6.50 -15.38
CA ASP A 107 1.11 -6.90 -16.76
C ASP A 107 -0.40 -6.94 -17.03
N ARG A 108 -1.20 -7.30 -16.02
CA ARG A 108 -2.66 -7.27 -16.14
C ARG A 108 -3.18 -5.83 -16.16
N PHE A 109 -2.66 -4.98 -15.28
CA PHE A 109 -3.00 -3.56 -15.22
C PHE A 109 -2.66 -2.85 -16.54
N MET A 110 -1.44 -3.04 -17.06
CA MET A 110 -0.99 -2.43 -18.31
C MET A 110 -1.82 -2.88 -19.51
N ARG A 111 -2.15 -4.19 -19.62
CA ARG A 111 -3.02 -4.67 -20.70
C ARG A 111 -4.41 -4.05 -20.67
N LYS A 112 -4.98 -3.84 -19.47
CA LYS A 112 -6.28 -3.19 -19.30
C LYS A 112 -6.22 -1.69 -19.65
N ASN A 113 -5.08 -1.05 -19.42
CA ASN A 113 -4.89 0.40 -19.52
C ASN A 113 -3.94 0.86 -20.64
N ALA A 114 -3.74 0.05 -21.67
CA ALA A 114 -2.82 0.34 -22.78
C ALA A 114 -3.14 1.67 -23.49
N THR A 115 -4.42 2.06 -23.54
CA THR A 115 -4.86 3.35 -24.11
C THR A 115 -4.49 4.57 -23.26
N HIS A 116 -4.01 4.35 -22.04
CA HIS A 116 -3.71 5.38 -21.04
C HIS A 116 -2.23 5.38 -20.61
N GLU A 117 -1.36 4.74 -21.40
CA GLU A 117 0.08 4.64 -21.14
C GLU A 117 0.76 5.99 -20.89
N ALA A 118 0.26 7.08 -21.48
CA ALA A 118 0.79 8.43 -21.25
C ALA A 118 0.73 8.90 -19.78
N PHE A 119 -0.07 8.26 -18.93
CA PHE A 119 -0.19 8.58 -17.50
C PHE A 119 0.40 7.51 -16.59
N ILE A 120 1.02 6.48 -17.17
CA ILE A 120 1.55 5.32 -16.45
C ILE A 120 3.04 5.21 -16.75
N SER A 121 3.87 5.11 -15.71
CA SER A 121 5.31 4.97 -15.89
C SER A 121 5.92 3.94 -14.96
N GLY A 122 7.19 3.64 -15.20
CA GLY A 122 7.91 2.63 -14.43
C GLY A 122 7.42 1.21 -14.72
N SER A 123 7.87 0.25 -13.90
CA SER A 123 7.58 -1.17 -14.11
C SER A 123 7.85 -1.99 -12.86
N TRP A 124 7.05 -3.05 -12.68
CA TRP A 124 7.34 -4.16 -11.77
C TRP A 124 7.75 -5.45 -12.50
N ALA A 125 8.04 -5.38 -13.81
CA ALA A 125 8.35 -6.57 -14.63
C ALA A 125 9.66 -7.26 -14.23
N HIS A 126 10.55 -6.54 -13.55
CA HIS A 126 11.79 -7.08 -12.99
C HIS A 126 11.62 -7.31 -11.49
N GLU A 127 10.80 -8.30 -11.11
CA GLU A 127 10.96 -8.90 -9.78
C GLU A 127 12.40 -9.41 -9.72
N ARG A 128 13.29 -8.68 -9.04
CA ARG A 128 14.55 -9.26 -8.60
C ARG A 128 14.16 -10.45 -7.75
N GLU A 129 14.68 -11.63 -8.10
CA GLU A 129 14.39 -12.88 -7.40
C GLU A 129 14.40 -12.61 -5.89
N PRO A 130 13.42 -13.16 -5.13
CA PRO A 130 13.54 -13.14 -3.69
C PRO A 130 14.88 -13.79 -3.37
N GLN A 131 15.76 -13.06 -2.68
CA GLN A 131 16.89 -13.72 -2.05
C GLN A 131 16.27 -14.80 -1.18
N THR A 132 16.54 -16.06 -1.53
CA THR A 132 16.30 -17.18 -0.65
C THR A 132 17.04 -16.82 0.62
N ILE A 133 16.29 -16.40 1.64
CA ILE A 133 16.79 -16.45 3.00
C ILE A 133 16.90 -17.95 3.22
N GLU A 134 18.09 -18.51 2.98
CA GLU A 134 18.45 -19.78 3.61
C GLU A 134 18.15 -19.57 5.09
N GLU A 135 17.32 -20.45 5.65
CA GLU A 135 17.04 -20.48 7.08
C GLU A 135 18.37 -20.68 7.80
N THR A 136 19.07 -19.58 8.10
CA THR A 136 20.15 -19.59 9.05
C THR A 136 19.48 -19.92 10.37
N HIS A 137 19.75 -21.13 10.87
CA HIS A 137 19.50 -21.52 12.24
C HIS A 137 19.86 -20.35 13.15
N VAL A 138 18.86 -19.71 13.73
CA VAL A 138 19.08 -18.72 14.78
C VAL A 138 19.16 -19.55 16.05
N ASP A 139 20.38 -19.88 16.47
CA ASP A 139 20.63 -20.33 17.82
C ASP A 139 20.15 -19.23 18.78
N GLU A 140 19.22 -19.62 19.65
CA GLU A 140 18.81 -19.01 20.92
C GLU A 140 19.04 -17.49 21.08
N ILE A 141 17.99 -16.70 20.86
CA ILE A 141 17.87 -15.38 21.48
C ILE A 141 17.02 -15.55 22.75
N PHE A 142 17.69 -15.44 23.90
CA PHE A 142 17.09 -15.36 25.23
C PHE A 142 16.03 -14.25 25.29
N VAL A 143 14.78 -14.64 25.55
CA VAL A 143 13.73 -13.71 25.98
C VAL A 143 13.76 -13.65 27.50
N SER A 144 14.35 -12.59 28.05
CA SER A 144 14.13 -12.20 29.44
C SER A 144 12.71 -11.65 29.54
N ALA A 145 11.78 -12.49 30.03
CA ALA A 145 10.50 -12.03 30.54
C ALA A 145 10.75 -11.37 31.91
N ALA A 146 10.38 -10.10 32.05
CA ALA A 146 10.24 -9.51 33.38
C ALA A 146 9.07 -10.18 34.11
N PRO A 147 9.22 -10.51 35.40
CA PRO A 147 8.24 -11.29 36.14
C PRO A 147 6.93 -10.53 36.36
N VAL A 148 5.83 -11.25 36.22
CA VAL A 148 4.51 -10.88 36.73
C VAL A 148 4.60 -10.93 38.25
N ASN A 149 4.45 -9.79 38.92
CA ASN A 149 4.21 -9.77 40.36
C ASN A 149 2.74 -10.13 40.60
N ASP A 150 2.49 -11.44 40.78
CA ASP A 150 1.36 -11.95 41.53
C ASP A 150 1.82 -12.16 42.98
N GLU A 151 1.63 -11.17 43.85
CA GLU A 151 1.53 -11.39 45.30
C GLU A 151 0.62 -10.31 45.91
N ASP A 152 -0.64 -10.69 46.15
CA ASP A 152 -1.23 -10.55 47.48
C ASP A 152 -2.38 -11.56 47.62
N GLU A 153 -2.01 -12.78 48.04
CA GLU A 153 -2.89 -13.66 48.79
C GLU A 153 -3.17 -13.02 50.17
N ALA A 154 -4.44 -12.92 50.59
CA ALA A 154 -4.90 -13.50 51.85
C ALA A 154 -6.35 -13.11 52.21
N ARG A 155 -7.21 -14.13 52.23
CA ARG A 155 -8.22 -14.45 53.27
C ARG A 155 -8.64 -13.35 54.25
N VAL A 156 -9.96 -13.10 54.34
CA VAL A 156 -10.74 -13.33 55.58
C VAL A 156 -12.17 -13.79 55.22
N SER A 157 -12.57 -14.87 55.90
CA SER A 157 -13.86 -15.52 56.17
C SER A 157 -15.17 -14.96 55.60
#